data_AF-A0A3C0B666-F1
#
_entry.id   AF-A0A3C0B666-F1
#
_cell.length_a   1.000
_cell.length_b   1.000
_cell.length_c   1.000
_cell.angle_alpha   90.00
_cell.angle_beta   90.00
_cell.angle_gamma   90.00
#
_symmetry.space_group_name_H-M   'P 1'
#
loop_
_entity.id
_entity.type
_entity.pdbx_description
1 polymer ?
#
loop_
_entity_poly.entity_id
_entity_poly.type
_entity_poly.pdbx_seq_one_letter_code
_entity_poly.pdbx_strand_id
1 'polypeptide(L)' 'VFFGPNYYRFREAREMTAGGMAYSVTNSDELAQQVNGLLADREKLEAVSAKAGKYVQQRSGATKKIMDLLTPALR' A
#
# COMPACT_ATOMS: atom_id res chain seq x y z
N VAL A 1 -2.15 -3.21 -5.29
CA VAL A 1 -1.82 -4.06 -4.12
C VAL A 1 -3.08 -4.81 -3.70
N PHE A 2 -2.95 -6.08 -3.34
CA PHE A 2 -4.08 -6.93 -2.95
C PHE A 2 -3.84 -7.51 -1.57
N PHE A 3 -4.86 -7.50 -0.74
CA PHE A 3 -4.84 -8.11 0.59
C PHE A 3 -5.93 -9.18 0.67
N GLY A 4 -5.64 -10.25 1.42
CA GLY A 4 -6.67 -11.22 1.79
C GLY A 4 -7.72 -10.60 2.71
N PRO A 5 -8.85 -11.29 2.96
CA PRO A 5 -10.00 -10.72 3.67
C PRO A 5 -9.72 -10.37 5.14
N ASN A 6 -8.66 -10.94 5.73
CA ASN A 6 -8.30 -10.80 7.14
C ASN A 6 -7.12 -9.83 7.37
N TYR A 7 -7.08 -8.70 6.64
CA TYR A 7 -5.96 -7.75 6.70
C TYR A 7 -6.01 -6.79 7.90
N TYR A 8 -7.08 -6.80 8.70
CA TYR A 8 -7.37 -5.78 9.73
C TYR A 8 -6.29 -5.62 10.81
N ARG A 9 -5.44 -6.63 11.03
CA ARG A 9 -4.34 -6.57 12.00
C ARG A 9 -3.14 -5.77 11.50
N PHE A 10 -3.10 -5.46 10.21
CA PHE A 10 -2.00 -4.73 9.58
C PHE A 10 -2.41 -3.30 9.32
N ARG A 11 -1.73 -2.36 9.99
CA ARG A 11 -2.00 -0.93 9.85
C ARG A 11 -1.87 -0.46 8.40
N GLU A 12 -0.81 -0.87 7.71
CA GLU A 12 -0.58 -0.50 6.31
C GLU A 12 -1.71 -0.97 5.40
N ALA A 13 -2.16 -2.21 5.55
CA ALA A 13 -3.25 -2.73 4.75
C ALA A 13 -4.55 -1.95 4.98
N ARG A 14 -4.86 -1.59 6.23
CA ARG A 14 -5.99 -0.71 6.56
C ARG A 14 -5.90 0.67 5.94
N GLU A 15 -4.75 1.34 6.07
CA GLU A 15 -4.56 2.67 5.51
C GLU A 15 -4.60 2.65 3.97
N MET A 16 -3.99 1.64 3.35
CA MET A 16 -3.96 1.49 1.90
C MET A 16 -5.34 1.16 1.32
N THR A 17 -6.12 0.27 1.95
CA THR A 17 -7.49 -0.02 1.50
C THR A 17 -8.40 1.20 1.70
N ALA A 18 -8.35 1.87 2.85
CA ALA A 18 -9.16 3.07 3.10
C ALA A 18 -8.80 4.25 2.15
N GLY A 19 -7.54 4.35 1.73
CA GLY A 19 -7.08 5.36 0.78
C GLY A 19 -7.24 5.01 -0.69
N GLY A 20 -7.89 3.89 -1.04
CA GLY A 20 -8.10 3.44 -2.41
C GLY A 20 -6.80 3.04 -3.14
N MET A 21 -5.80 2.58 -2.39
CA MET A 21 -4.47 2.18 -2.89
C MET A 21 -4.35 0.65 -3.00
N ALA A 22 -5.24 -0.08 -2.34
CA ALA A 22 -5.27 -1.52 -2.31
C ALA A 22 -6.70 -2.06 -2.29
N TYR A 23 -6.84 -3.29 -2.74
CA TYR A 23 -8.11 -4.02 -2.75
C TYR A 23 -8.04 -5.19 -1.76
N SER A 24 -9.12 -5.42 -1.02
CA SER A 24 -9.32 -6.65 -0.27
C SER A 24 -10.03 -7.66 -1.18
N VAL A 25 -9.50 -8.87 -1.28
CA VAL A 25 -10.06 -9.96 -2.09
C VAL A 25 -10.20 -11.22 -1.24
N THR A 26 -11.29 -11.95 -1.42
CA THR A 26 -11.65 -13.11 -0.58
C THR A 26 -11.31 -14.44 -1.25
N ASN A 27 -11.29 -14.47 -2.58
CA ASN A 27 -11.09 -15.68 -3.38
C ASN A 27 -10.38 -15.37 -4.71
N SER A 28 -10.09 -16.43 -5.47
CA SER A 28 -9.42 -16.34 -6.78
C SER A 28 -10.21 -15.55 -7.81
N ASP A 29 -11.54 -15.66 -7.79
CA ASP A 29 -12.40 -15.06 -8.81
C ASP A 29 -12.47 -13.55 -8.62
N GLU A 30 -12.61 -13.08 -7.38
CA GLU A 30 -12.50 -11.66 -7.02
C GLU A 30 -11.14 -11.09 -7.40
N LEU A 31 -10.04 -11.83 -7.13
CA LEU A 31 -8.71 -11.41 -7.53
C LEU A 31 -8.60 -11.28 -9.06
N ALA A 32 -9.04 -12.29 -9.81
CA ALA A 32 -9.03 -12.29 -11.26
C ALA A 32 -9.86 -11.13 -11.82
N GLN A 33 -11.05 -10.89 -11.28
CA GLN A 33 -11.91 -9.78 -11.68
C GLN A 33 -11.24 -8.42 -11.45
N GLN A 34 -10.65 -8.20 -10.27
CA GLN A 34 -9.97 -6.94 -9.97
C GLN A 34 -8.73 -6.73 -10.85
N VAL A 35 -7.93 -7.77 -11.06
CA VAL A 35 -6.75 -7.71 -11.94
C VAL A 35 -7.17 -7.39 -13.37
N ASN A 36 -8.13 -8.12 -13.93
CA ASN A 36 -8.63 -7.87 -15.28
C ASN A 36 -9.22 -6.47 -15.42
N GLY A 37 -9.96 -5.99 -14.41
CA GLY A 37 -10.49 -4.63 -14.40
C GLY A 37 -9.41 -3.55 -14.43
N LEU A 38 -8.30 -3.75 -13.73
CA LEU A 38 -7.15 -2.83 -13.78
C LEU A 38 -6.37 -2.93 -15.09
N LEU A 39 -6.24 -4.13 -15.66
CA LEU A 39 -5.57 -4.31 -16.96
C LEU A 39 -6.37 -3.71 -18.12
N ALA A 40 -7.70 -3.72 -18.02
CA ALA A 40 -8.60 -3.10 -19.00
C ALA A 40 -8.69 -1.58 -18.87
N ASP A 41 -8.31 -1.00 -17.73
CA ASP A 41 -8.39 0.43 -17.44
C ASP A 41 -7.02 0.96 -16.97
N ARG A 42 -6.25 1.43 -17.95
CA ARG A 42 -4.89 1.91 -17.73
C ARG A 42 -4.84 3.13 -16.79
N GLU A 43 -5.77 4.07 -16.92
CA GLU A 43 -5.78 5.27 -16.08
C GLU A 43 -6.02 4.91 -14.61
N LYS A 44 -6.98 4.02 -14.37
CA LYS A 44 -7.25 3.51 -13.02
C LYS A 44 -6.05 2.76 -12.45
N LEU A 45 -5.39 1.92 -13.25
CA LEU A 45 -4.18 1.21 -12.83
C LEU A 45 -3.06 2.19 -12.46
N GLU A 46 -2.79 3.19 -13.29
CA GLU A 46 -1.78 4.21 -13.02
C GLU A 46 -2.10 5.02 -11.77
N ALA A 47 -3.35 5.47 -11.61
CA ALA A 47 -3.78 6.25 -10.46
C ALA A 47 -3.64 5.47 -9.15
N VAL A 48 -4.08 4.21 -9.12
CA VAL A 48 -3.96 3.35 -7.93
C VAL A 48 -2.50 3.03 -7.62
N SER A 49 -1.70 2.69 -8.65
CA SER A 49 -0.29 2.34 -8.50
C SER A 49 0.53 3.53 -8.00
N ALA A 50 0.30 4.73 -8.54
CA ALA A 50 0.96 5.95 -8.11
C ALA A 50 0.66 6.28 -6.64
N LYS A 51 -0.61 6.18 -6.22
CA LYS A 51 -0.98 6.40 -4.81
C LYS A 51 -0.34 5.37 -3.89
N ALA A 52 -0.38 4.09 -4.25
CA ALA A 52 0.25 3.02 -3.47
C ALA A 52 1.77 3.22 -3.34
N GLY A 53 2.45 3.54 -4.45
CA GLY A 53 3.89 3.83 -4.46
C GLY A 53 4.24 5.03 -3.57
N LYS A 54 3.46 6.11 -3.67
CA LYS A 54 3.65 7.31 -2.83
C LYS A 54 3.49 6.98 -1.34
N TYR A 55 2.50 6.19 -0.96
CA TYR A 55 2.30 5.77 0.43
C TYR A 55 3.53 5.02 0.97
N VAL A 56 4.00 4.01 0.24
CA VAL A 56 5.17 3.21 0.62
C VAL A 56 6.41 4.09 0.74
N GLN A 57 6.64 4.98 -0.22
CA GLN A 57 7.79 5.90 -0.20
C GLN A 57 7.76 6.84 1.02
N GLN A 58 6.58 7.37 1.36
CA GLN A 58 6.42 8.27 2.52
C GLN A 58 6.62 7.56 3.86
N ARG A 59 6.18 6.31 3.97
CA ARG A 59 6.27 5.49 5.19
C ARG A 59 7.61 4.76 5.35
N SER A 60 8.41 4.68 4.29
CA SER A 60 9.73 4.06 4.31
C SER A 60 10.79 4.89 5.05
N GLY A 61 11.86 4.22 5.45
CA GLY A 61 13.05 4.86 6.02
C GLY A 61 12.92 5.31 7.47
N ALA A 62 11.93 4.80 8.23
CA ALA A 62 11.71 5.16 9.63
C ALA A 62 12.97 4.96 10.49
N THR A 63 13.64 3.81 10.38
CA THR A 63 14.88 3.54 11.12
C THR A 63 15.96 4.57 10.82
N LYS A 64 16.21 4.87 9.53
CA LYS A 64 17.18 5.89 9.14
C LYS A 64 16.81 7.27 9.70
N LYS A 65 15.53 7.67 9.58
CA LYS A 65 15.02 8.94 10.12
C LYS A 65 15.22 9.06 11.63
N ILE A 66 14.99 7.96 12.37
CA ILE A 66 15.21 7.91 13.83
C ILE A 66 16.70 8.04 14.15
N MET A 67 17.56 7.29 13.45
CA MET A 67 19.01 7.37 13.65
C MET A 67 19.57 8.76 13.33
N ASP A 68 19.13 9.38 12.23
CA ASP A 68 19.52 10.74 11.84
C ASP A 68 19.14 11.78 12.93
N LEU A 69 18.04 11.56 13.66
CA LEU A 69 17.59 12.42 14.75
C LEU A 69 18.34 12.18 16.07
N LEU A 70 18.67 10.93 16.39
CA LEU A 70 19.34 10.57 17.66
C LEU A 70 20.86 10.79 17.63
N THR A 71 21.51 10.59 16.49
CA THR A 71 22.99 10.62 16.38
C THR A 71 23.62 11.93 16.89
N PRO A 72 23.06 13.13 16.62
CA PRO A 72 23.62 14.38 17.15
C PRO A 72 23.48 14.53 18.68
N ALA A 73 22.46 13.92 19.29
CA ALA A 73 22.20 14.01 20.74
C ALA A 73 23.00 13.01 21.58
N LEU A 74 23.64 12.03 20.92
CA LEU A 74 24.49 11.00 21.52
C LEU A 74 25.99 11.35 21.44
N ARG A 75 26.34 12.54 20.95
CA ARG A 75 27.69 13.10 20.95
C ARG A 75 27.83 14.11 22.07
#